data_AF-Q08WJ0-F1
#
_entry.id   AF-Q08WJ0-F1
#
_cell.length_a   1.000
_cell.length_b   1.000
_cell.length_c   1.000
_cell.angle_alpha   90.00
_cell.angle_beta   90.00
_cell.angle_gamma   90.00
#
_symmetry.space_group_name_H-M   'P 1'
#
loop_
_entity.id
_entity.type
_entity.pdbx_description
1 polymer ?
#
loop_
_entity_poly.entity_id
_entity_poly.type
_entity_poly.pdbx_seq_one_letter_code
_entity_poly.pdbx_strand_id
1 'polypeptide(L)'
;MPTAESIPLSDYIEQKVGRLCDAAQMHTERGEIITTLRRLFLPWGSQPLAHQSSWASEIADDNTPVEFSVAIAGEKVELRVLFEPQGDEPTLSAQRAAGLELHDRLVQEFGVHAGMFRRVQDLFLEGTIEGAFAVWSSVVFARGKRPLFKTYLNPQAHGRALAPALVEEALGRLGIHGAWASLSKAAARRGPYLDEIKYFALDLLPDQARVKVYVHHHGATPADLEAACEASSNYVPGKASGFARAMLGGDAAMSLRAPFTCHAFRREHSPRPVTTVYVPACAYARDDETVRERVSTYLESRAIGTTAYNTLVKGFADRPLEAGVGMQSWVALRDDSTEARVTLYLASEARHVHPPGSVPAPTAAPMRFASAEEVVRSTARMALDQHPLMRRIARDMDGEALWLLIHNLYEGTSKHFSRWLAHVTALAPDEAIRSLLARQLSQELGEGDLARSHGVLIRRFLHGLEGLKPRGFSEGDLEPGRRLARRLAQHYLSADPHECLATLMAGEVAAHQVIQFVNGMLKRIPRPMEASTLEWLRLHDEVEGDHAEESFLLARQLPSEPPVIAAVARGAVGLHQALWTLFDELYPSADNAVHSSVSAAGTAYHAAG
;
A
#
# COMPACT_ATOMS: atom_id res chain seq x y z
N MET A 1 -14.53 -16.33 -43.91
CA MET A 1 -14.38 -16.39 -42.43
C MET A 1 -13.45 -15.25 -42.05
N PRO A 2 -13.76 -14.46 -41.02
CA PRO A 2 -12.85 -13.42 -40.56
C PRO A 2 -11.52 -14.08 -40.17
N THR A 3 -10.39 -13.54 -40.60
CA THR A 3 -9.08 -13.95 -40.06
C THR A 3 -9.04 -13.58 -38.58
N ALA A 4 -8.30 -14.32 -37.74
CA ALA A 4 -8.24 -14.08 -36.29
C ALA A 4 -7.88 -12.62 -35.93
N GLU A 5 -7.24 -11.91 -36.87
CA GLU A 5 -6.87 -10.49 -36.83
C GLU A 5 -8.06 -9.51 -36.78
N SER A 6 -9.29 -9.96 -37.08
CA SER A 6 -10.47 -9.10 -37.19
C SER A 6 -11.56 -9.34 -36.14
N ILE A 7 -11.36 -10.28 -35.22
CA ILE A 7 -12.32 -10.58 -34.15
C ILE A 7 -12.28 -9.42 -33.13
N PRO A 8 -13.41 -8.74 -32.84
CA PRO A 8 -13.47 -7.75 -31.78
C PRO A 8 -13.14 -8.35 -30.42
N LEU A 9 -12.47 -7.59 -29.55
CA LEU A 9 -12.22 -8.02 -28.16
C LEU A 9 -13.52 -8.40 -27.44
N SER A 10 -14.59 -7.64 -27.65
CA SER A 10 -15.92 -7.92 -27.09
C SER A 10 -16.44 -9.31 -27.48
N ASP A 11 -16.37 -9.69 -28.76
CA ASP A 11 -16.82 -11.01 -29.23
C ASP A 11 -16.02 -12.15 -28.57
N TYR A 12 -14.70 -11.99 -28.42
CA TYR A 12 -13.85 -12.97 -27.72
C TYR A 12 -14.24 -13.11 -26.25
N ILE A 13 -14.45 -11.99 -25.55
CA ILE A 13 -14.86 -11.97 -24.14
C ILE A 13 -16.26 -12.57 -23.97
N GLU A 14 -17.17 -12.37 -24.92
CA GLU A 14 -18.49 -12.97 -24.90
C GLU A 14 -18.48 -14.49 -25.04
N GLN A 15 -17.58 -15.03 -25.86
CA GLN A 15 -17.40 -16.47 -25.96
C GLN A 15 -16.91 -17.05 -24.63
N LYS A 16 -15.90 -16.41 -24.01
CA LYS A 16 -15.36 -16.79 -22.70
C LYS A 16 -16.42 -16.75 -21.61
N VAL A 17 -17.16 -15.64 -21.51
CA VAL A 17 -18.21 -15.48 -20.48
C VAL A 17 -19.35 -16.46 -20.70
N GLY A 18 -19.71 -16.78 -21.94
CA GLY A 18 -20.72 -17.77 -22.27
C GLY A 18 -20.38 -19.16 -21.71
N ARG A 19 -19.13 -19.60 -21.88
CA ARG A 19 -18.66 -20.89 -21.32
C ARG A 19 -18.59 -20.87 -19.80
N LEU A 20 -18.20 -19.74 -19.19
CA LEU A 20 -18.27 -19.58 -17.73
C LEU A 20 -19.71 -19.63 -17.21
N CYS A 21 -20.66 -19.02 -17.90
CA CYS A 21 -22.07 -19.10 -17.54
C CYS A 21 -22.54 -20.57 -17.58
N ASP A 22 -22.15 -21.32 -18.61
CA ASP A 22 -22.52 -22.74 -18.71
C ASP A 22 -21.89 -23.57 -17.57
N ALA A 23 -20.61 -23.35 -17.26
CA ALA A 23 -19.93 -24.03 -16.16
C ALA A 23 -20.46 -23.62 -14.76
N ALA A 24 -20.90 -22.37 -14.61
CA ALA A 24 -21.52 -21.84 -13.39
C ALA A 24 -23.02 -22.15 -13.27
N GLN A 25 -23.59 -22.89 -14.23
CA GLN A 25 -25.03 -23.19 -14.34
C GLN A 25 -25.92 -21.94 -14.45
N MET A 26 -25.40 -20.83 -14.97
CA MET A 26 -26.11 -19.55 -15.16
C MET A 26 -26.73 -19.45 -16.57
N HIS A 27 -27.31 -20.55 -17.08
CA HIS A 27 -27.83 -20.61 -18.46
C HIS A 27 -28.96 -19.60 -18.71
N THR A 28 -29.82 -19.37 -17.71
CA THR A 28 -30.95 -18.44 -17.78
C THR A 28 -30.50 -16.97 -17.82
N GLU A 29 -29.41 -16.64 -17.13
CA GLU A 29 -28.86 -15.28 -17.04
C GLU A 29 -27.91 -14.94 -18.18
N ARG A 30 -27.41 -15.94 -18.92
CA ARG A 30 -26.38 -15.80 -19.97
C ARG A 30 -26.68 -14.67 -20.96
N GLY A 31 -27.92 -14.57 -21.44
CA GLY A 31 -28.32 -13.53 -22.40
C GLY A 31 -28.16 -12.11 -21.83
N GLU A 32 -28.67 -11.89 -20.61
CA GLU A 32 -28.58 -10.60 -19.91
C GLU A 32 -27.12 -10.24 -19.57
N ILE A 33 -26.31 -11.22 -19.18
CA ILE A 33 -24.88 -11.04 -18.89
C ILE A 33 -24.14 -10.54 -20.14
N ILE A 34 -24.33 -11.21 -21.29
CA ILE A 34 -23.70 -10.83 -22.56
C ILE A 34 -24.16 -9.44 -22.99
N THR A 35 -25.46 -9.15 -22.94
CA THR A 35 -25.99 -7.81 -23.27
C THR A 35 -25.43 -6.73 -22.36
N THR A 36 -25.27 -7.01 -21.06
CA THR A 36 -24.67 -6.07 -20.12
C THR A 36 -23.22 -5.78 -20.47
N LEU A 37 -22.41 -6.81 -20.72
CA LEU A 37 -21.00 -6.65 -21.05
C LEU A 37 -20.78 -5.87 -22.36
N ARG A 38 -21.58 -6.15 -23.40
CA ARG A 38 -21.57 -5.36 -24.64
C ARG A 38 -21.72 -3.88 -24.37
N ARG A 39 -22.69 -3.50 -23.53
CA ARG A 39 -22.92 -2.10 -23.17
C ARG A 39 -21.75 -1.51 -22.41
N LEU A 40 -21.19 -2.24 -21.44
CA LEU A 40 -20.05 -1.77 -20.64
C LEU A 40 -18.78 -1.55 -21.48
N PHE A 41 -18.63 -2.31 -22.56
CA PHE A 41 -17.46 -2.22 -23.43
C PHE A 41 -17.59 -1.19 -24.54
N LEU A 42 -18.75 -0.56 -24.75
CA LEU A 42 -18.85 0.52 -25.73
C LEU A 42 -18.04 1.75 -25.27
N PRO A 43 -17.33 2.46 -26.18
CA PRO A 43 -17.09 2.09 -27.58
C PRO A 43 -15.86 1.19 -27.81
N TRP A 44 -15.03 0.98 -26.78
CA TRP A 44 -13.69 0.39 -26.91
C TRP A 44 -13.63 -1.12 -27.22
N GLY A 45 -14.69 -1.87 -26.95
CA GLY A 45 -14.75 -3.32 -27.14
C GLY A 45 -14.75 -3.76 -28.61
N SER A 46 -14.95 -2.83 -29.55
CA SER A 46 -14.87 -3.12 -30.99
C SER A 46 -13.45 -3.18 -31.52
N GLN A 47 -12.44 -2.84 -30.71
CA GLN A 47 -11.04 -2.94 -31.12
C GLN A 47 -10.69 -4.39 -31.48
N PRO A 48 -9.97 -4.62 -32.59
CA PRO A 48 -9.56 -5.97 -32.98
C PRO A 48 -8.69 -6.62 -31.90
N LEU A 49 -8.85 -7.92 -31.69
CA LEU A 49 -8.07 -8.67 -30.71
C LEU A 49 -6.56 -8.60 -30.95
N ALA A 50 -6.15 -8.55 -32.22
CA ALA A 50 -4.75 -8.40 -32.62
C ALA A 50 -4.19 -6.99 -32.40
N HIS A 51 -5.01 -6.02 -32.03
CA HIS A 51 -4.56 -4.66 -31.76
C HIS A 51 -3.66 -4.62 -30.51
N GLN A 52 -2.42 -4.20 -30.71
CA GLN A 52 -1.46 -3.96 -29.64
C GLN A 52 -1.36 -2.44 -29.40
N SER A 53 -1.93 -2.00 -28.28
CA SER A 53 -1.71 -0.65 -27.77
C SER A 53 -0.37 -0.57 -27.07
N SER A 54 0.32 0.58 -27.14
CA SER A 54 1.48 0.85 -26.29
C SER A 54 1.09 1.08 -24.82
N TRP A 55 -0.21 1.24 -24.53
CA TRP A 55 -0.74 1.15 -23.18
C TRP A 55 -0.85 -0.30 -22.72
N ALA A 56 -0.08 -0.64 -21.69
CA ALA A 56 -0.09 -1.96 -21.08
C ALA A 56 -1.00 -1.94 -19.84
N SER A 57 -2.25 -2.37 -20.01
CA SER A 57 -3.18 -2.59 -18.90
C SER A 57 -2.59 -3.58 -17.90
N GLU A 58 -2.65 -3.26 -16.60
CA GLU A 58 -2.26 -4.15 -15.50
C GLU A 58 -3.41 -5.06 -15.00
N ILE A 59 -4.57 -5.07 -15.69
CA ILE A 59 -5.72 -5.93 -15.33
C ILE A 59 -5.38 -7.42 -15.40
N ALA A 60 -4.74 -7.85 -16.48
CA ALA A 60 -4.38 -9.24 -16.73
C ALA A 60 -2.89 -9.34 -17.11
N ASP A 61 -2.29 -10.49 -16.83
CA ASP A 61 -0.84 -10.71 -17.01
C ASP A 61 -0.39 -10.63 -18.48
N ASP A 62 -1.30 -10.89 -19.42
CA ASP A 62 -1.07 -10.77 -20.86
C ASP A 62 -1.34 -9.35 -21.40
N ASN A 63 -1.63 -8.40 -20.51
CA ASN A 63 -2.05 -7.02 -20.76
C ASN A 63 -3.39 -6.87 -21.48
N THR A 64 -4.26 -7.89 -21.48
CA THR A 64 -5.65 -7.71 -21.89
C THR A 64 -6.37 -6.82 -20.86
N PRO A 65 -7.17 -5.81 -21.28
CA PRO A 65 -7.86 -4.92 -20.36
C PRO A 65 -9.10 -5.54 -19.69
N VAL A 66 -9.15 -6.87 -19.59
CA VAL A 66 -10.26 -7.65 -19.05
C VAL A 66 -9.74 -8.91 -18.34
N GLU A 67 -10.18 -9.10 -17.09
CA GLU A 67 -9.95 -10.30 -16.28
C GLU A 67 -11.29 -10.82 -15.73
N PHE A 68 -11.46 -12.14 -15.69
CA PHE A 68 -12.63 -12.75 -15.08
C PHE A 68 -12.33 -13.18 -13.65
N SER A 69 -13.35 -13.27 -12.80
CA SER A 69 -13.23 -14.08 -11.59
C SER A 69 -14.51 -14.79 -11.23
N VAL A 70 -14.38 -15.97 -10.62
CA VAL A 70 -15.50 -16.78 -10.15
C VAL A 70 -15.33 -17.05 -8.67
N ALA A 71 -16.31 -16.64 -7.87
CA ALA A 71 -16.31 -16.85 -6.44
C ALA A 71 -17.31 -17.94 -6.06
N ILE A 72 -16.84 -18.93 -5.34
CA ILE A 72 -17.56 -20.12 -4.92
C ILE A 72 -17.73 -20.05 -3.39
N ALA A 73 -18.98 -20.16 -2.93
CA ALA A 73 -19.34 -20.32 -1.52
C ALA A 73 -20.46 -21.37 -1.45
N GLY A 74 -20.09 -22.60 -1.07
CA GLY A 74 -20.97 -23.76 -1.19
C GLY A 74 -21.43 -23.96 -2.63
N GLU A 75 -22.75 -24.01 -2.84
CA GLU A 75 -23.36 -24.12 -4.18
C GLU A 75 -23.51 -22.78 -4.90
N LYS A 76 -23.20 -21.65 -4.24
CA LYS A 76 -23.36 -20.32 -4.81
C LYS A 76 -22.12 -19.94 -5.62
N VAL A 77 -22.34 -19.56 -6.87
CA VAL A 77 -21.31 -19.02 -7.77
C VAL A 77 -21.65 -17.58 -8.12
N GLU A 78 -20.69 -16.68 -7.93
CA GLU A 78 -20.71 -15.31 -8.46
C GLU A 78 -19.66 -15.19 -9.56
N LEU A 79 -20.09 -14.76 -10.75
CA LEU A 79 -19.20 -14.44 -11.87
C LEU A 79 -18.89 -12.94 -11.85
N ARG A 80 -17.64 -12.58 -12.13
CA ARG A 80 -17.22 -11.17 -12.20
C ARG A 80 -16.37 -10.94 -13.43
N VAL A 81 -16.45 -9.73 -13.93
CA VAL A 81 -15.54 -9.21 -14.96
C VAL A 81 -14.96 -7.91 -14.44
N LEU A 82 -13.63 -7.84 -14.33
CA LEU A 82 -12.87 -6.64 -14.02
C LEU A 82 -12.28 -6.13 -15.34
N PHE A 83 -12.33 -4.83 -15.59
CA PHE A 83 -11.89 -4.25 -16.85
C PHE A 83 -11.45 -2.80 -16.71
N GLU A 84 -10.58 -2.38 -17.63
CA GLU A 84 -10.10 -1.01 -17.79
C GLU A 84 -10.75 -0.39 -19.05
N PRO A 85 -11.64 0.60 -18.91
CA PRO A 85 -12.16 1.33 -20.06
C PRO A 85 -11.02 1.96 -20.85
N GLN A 86 -10.98 1.74 -22.16
CA GLN A 86 -9.86 2.18 -22.99
C GLN A 86 -10.15 3.54 -23.63
N GLY A 87 -9.26 4.51 -23.42
CA GLY A 87 -9.23 5.76 -24.17
C GLY A 87 -8.58 5.61 -25.55
N ASP A 88 -8.82 6.57 -26.45
CA ASP A 88 -8.32 6.55 -27.82
C ASP A 88 -6.79 6.69 -27.92
N GLU A 89 -6.17 7.31 -26.92
CA GLU A 89 -4.72 7.46 -26.83
C GLU A 89 -4.13 6.57 -25.73
N PRO A 90 -2.90 6.06 -25.89
CA PRO A 90 -2.23 5.24 -24.90
C PRO A 90 -1.62 6.08 -23.78
N THR A 91 -2.42 6.96 -23.17
CA THR A 91 -2.00 7.86 -22.08
C THR A 91 -2.88 7.70 -20.86
N LEU A 92 -2.30 7.87 -19.67
CA LEU A 92 -3.04 7.79 -18.40
C LEU A 92 -4.21 8.78 -18.35
N SER A 93 -4.06 9.97 -18.96
CA SER A 93 -5.14 10.96 -19.02
C SER A 93 -6.31 10.49 -19.89
N ALA A 94 -6.04 9.82 -21.02
CA ALA A 94 -7.10 9.25 -21.86
C ALA A 94 -7.81 8.09 -21.16
N GLN A 95 -7.08 7.22 -20.46
CA GLN A 95 -7.68 6.14 -19.66
C GLN A 95 -8.54 6.68 -18.50
N ARG A 96 -8.07 7.74 -17.83
CA ARG A 96 -8.85 8.47 -16.82
C ARG A 96 -10.17 9.00 -17.41
N ALA A 97 -10.11 9.63 -18.58
CA ALA A 97 -11.30 10.19 -19.23
C ALA A 97 -12.32 9.09 -19.59
N ALA A 98 -11.86 8.00 -20.21
CA ALA A 98 -12.72 6.86 -20.55
C ALA A 98 -13.35 6.21 -19.31
N GLY A 99 -12.59 6.10 -18.23
CA GLY A 99 -13.07 5.58 -16.95
C GLY A 99 -14.13 6.46 -16.28
N LEU A 100 -13.97 7.79 -16.33
CA LEU A 100 -14.97 8.75 -15.85
C LEU A 100 -16.24 8.73 -16.69
N GLU A 101 -16.12 8.70 -18.02
CA GLU A 101 -17.26 8.60 -18.93
C GLU A 101 -18.07 7.32 -18.66
N LEU A 102 -17.40 6.18 -18.46
CA LEU A 102 -18.08 4.96 -18.07
C LEU A 102 -18.81 5.12 -16.73
N HIS A 103 -18.21 5.80 -15.75
CA HIS A 103 -18.85 5.99 -14.45
C HIS A 103 -20.16 6.78 -14.57
N ASP A 104 -20.17 7.84 -15.39
CA ASP A 104 -21.39 8.61 -15.68
C ASP A 104 -22.45 7.74 -16.35
N ARG A 105 -22.04 6.90 -17.30
CA ARG A 105 -22.94 5.93 -17.94
C ARG A 105 -23.46 4.89 -16.96
N LEU A 106 -22.66 4.39 -16.02
CA LEU A 106 -23.13 3.48 -14.97
C LEU A 106 -24.26 4.10 -14.14
N VAL A 107 -24.15 5.39 -13.80
CA VAL A 107 -25.21 6.11 -13.08
C VAL A 107 -26.46 6.24 -13.94
N GLN A 108 -26.33 6.66 -15.19
CA GLN A 108 -27.46 6.95 -16.09
C GLN A 108 -28.17 5.68 -16.59
N GLU A 109 -27.40 4.67 -16.98
CA GLU A 109 -27.88 3.48 -17.68
C GLU A 109 -28.21 2.30 -16.76
N PHE A 110 -27.55 2.22 -15.59
CA PHE A 110 -27.64 1.08 -14.67
C PHE A 110 -28.13 1.48 -13.26
N GLY A 111 -28.38 2.76 -13.01
CA GLY A 111 -28.88 3.25 -11.72
C GLY A 111 -27.89 3.06 -10.57
N VAL A 112 -26.59 3.09 -10.88
CA VAL A 112 -25.51 2.88 -9.92
C VAL A 112 -25.39 4.06 -8.95
N HIS A 113 -25.04 3.78 -7.68
CA HIS A 113 -24.88 4.81 -6.66
C HIS A 113 -23.43 5.32 -6.59
N ALA A 114 -23.22 6.53 -7.10
CA ALA A 114 -21.91 7.19 -7.15
C ALA A 114 -21.52 7.98 -5.88
N GLY A 115 -22.32 7.93 -4.81
CA GLY A 115 -22.15 8.79 -3.64
C GLY A 115 -20.79 8.67 -2.95
N MET A 116 -20.29 7.44 -2.74
CA MET A 116 -18.95 7.23 -2.18
C MET A 116 -17.86 7.68 -3.14
N PHE A 117 -17.98 7.35 -4.43
CA PHE A 117 -17.01 7.71 -5.46
C PHE A 117 -16.82 9.23 -5.53
N ARG A 118 -17.91 10.00 -5.64
CA ARG A 118 -17.85 11.47 -5.74
C ARG A 118 -17.19 12.15 -4.54
N ARG A 119 -17.21 11.55 -3.34
CA ARG A 119 -16.61 12.12 -2.12
C ARG A 119 -15.09 11.99 -2.07
N VAL A 120 -14.52 11.10 -2.88
CA VAL A 120 -13.08 10.79 -2.86
C VAL A 120 -12.42 10.91 -4.22
N GLN A 121 -13.18 11.13 -5.31
CA GLN A 121 -12.62 11.18 -6.66
C GLN A 121 -11.51 12.22 -6.81
N ASP A 122 -11.61 13.36 -6.12
CA ASP A 122 -10.61 14.44 -6.16
C ASP A 122 -9.24 13.98 -5.63
N LEU A 123 -9.22 13.08 -4.64
CA LEU A 123 -7.99 12.55 -4.06
C LEU A 123 -7.19 11.66 -5.02
N PHE A 124 -7.86 11.06 -6.01
CA PHE A 124 -7.25 10.04 -6.86
C PHE A 124 -7.21 10.41 -8.35
N LEU A 125 -8.05 11.35 -8.80
CA LEU A 125 -8.27 11.62 -10.22
C LEU A 125 -8.06 13.08 -10.63
N GLU A 126 -7.96 14.03 -9.69
CA GLU A 126 -7.75 15.44 -10.02
C GLU A 126 -6.28 15.83 -10.13
N GLY A 127 -5.99 16.90 -10.88
CA GLY A 127 -4.63 17.36 -11.13
C GLY A 127 -3.82 16.44 -12.06
N THR A 128 -2.49 16.55 -11.96
CA THR A 128 -1.55 15.67 -12.66
C THR A 128 -1.44 14.37 -11.87
N ILE A 129 -1.92 13.27 -12.47
CA ILE A 129 -1.82 11.93 -11.91
C ILE A 129 -0.73 11.13 -12.62
N GLU A 130 -0.15 10.18 -11.90
CA GLU A 130 0.86 9.23 -12.38
C GLU A 130 0.51 7.78 -12.03
N GLY A 131 1.30 6.84 -12.52
CA GLY A 131 1.14 5.41 -12.25
C GLY A 131 0.51 4.62 -13.40
N ALA A 132 0.22 3.35 -13.12
CA ALA A 132 -0.14 2.37 -14.14
C ALA A 132 -1.61 2.39 -14.56
N PHE A 133 -2.49 3.00 -13.76
CA PHE A 133 -3.90 3.15 -14.10
C PHE A 133 -4.53 4.32 -13.34
N ALA A 134 -5.70 4.77 -13.80
CA ALA A 134 -6.49 5.80 -13.14
C ALA A 134 -7.69 5.17 -12.40
N VAL A 135 -8.58 4.55 -13.15
CA VAL A 135 -9.81 3.96 -12.62
C VAL A 135 -10.22 2.73 -13.42
N TRP A 136 -10.45 1.62 -12.72
CA TRP A 136 -11.00 0.40 -13.30
C TRP A 136 -12.43 0.16 -12.82
N SER A 137 -13.16 -0.69 -13.55
CA SER A 137 -14.53 -1.08 -13.23
C SER A 137 -14.67 -2.58 -13.14
N SER A 138 -15.55 -3.05 -12.25
CA SER A 138 -15.95 -4.46 -12.19
C SER A 138 -17.45 -4.60 -12.10
N VAL A 139 -17.98 -5.59 -12.81
CA VAL A 139 -19.37 -6.05 -12.72
C VAL A 139 -19.41 -7.44 -12.09
N VAL A 140 -20.40 -7.68 -11.24
CA VAL A 140 -20.66 -8.94 -10.55
C VAL A 140 -22.05 -9.44 -10.93
N PHE A 141 -22.11 -10.70 -11.37
CA PHE A 141 -23.34 -11.41 -11.72
C PHE A 141 -23.56 -12.57 -10.76
N ALA A 142 -24.82 -12.78 -10.37
CA ALA A 142 -25.25 -13.90 -9.53
C ALA A 142 -26.65 -14.36 -9.97
N ARG A 143 -26.95 -15.64 -9.77
CA ARG A 143 -28.22 -16.25 -10.22
C ARG A 143 -29.43 -15.51 -9.63
N GLY A 144 -30.38 -15.14 -10.49
CA GLY A 144 -31.59 -14.40 -10.12
C GLY A 144 -31.35 -13.04 -9.44
N LYS A 145 -30.16 -12.42 -9.59
CA LYS A 145 -29.84 -11.11 -9.03
C LYS A 145 -29.44 -10.13 -10.12
N ARG A 146 -29.76 -8.85 -9.91
CA ARG A 146 -29.29 -7.76 -10.76
C ARG A 146 -27.76 -7.61 -10.66
N PRO A 147 -27.09 -7.15 -11.73
CA PRO A 147 -25.65 -6.92 -11.69
C PRO A 147 -25.28 -5.88 -10.64
N LEU A 148 -24.16 -6.11 -9.95
CA LEU A 148 -23.57 -5.17 -8.99
C LEU A 148 -22.27 -4.62 -9.54
N PHE A 149 -21.99 -3.35 -9.28
CA PHE A 149 -20.83 -2.65 -9.83
C PHE A 149 -19.84 -2.24 -8.76
N LYS A 150 -18.57 -2.20 -9.14
CA LYS A 150 -17.46 -1.72 -8.32
C LYS A 150 -16.53 -0.87 -9.15
N THR A 151 -15.84 0.04 -8.48
CA THR A 151 -14.74 0.80 -9.08
C THR A 151 -13.47 0.62 -8.27
N TYR A 152 -12.32 0.70 -8.92
CA TYR A 152 -10.99 0.60 -8.33
C TYR A 152 -10.22 1.86 -8.70
N LEU A 153 -9.67 2.54 -7.71
CA LEU A 153 -8.88 3.76 -7.82
C LEU A 153 -7.42 3.45 -7.49
N ASN A 154 -6.50 4.16 -8.14
CA ASN A 154 -5.06 4.04 -7.92
C ASN A 154 -4.62 4.89 -6.72
N PRO A 155 -4.24 4.28 -5.57
CA PRO A 155 -3.76 5.02 -4.41
C PRO A 155 -2.44 5.75 -4.65
N GLN A 156 -1.69 5.34 -5.67
CA GLN A 156 -0.39 5.89 -6.05
C GLN A 156 -0.50 6.96 -7.13
N ALA A 157 -1.71 7.47 -7.41
CA ALA A 157 -1.97 8.50 -8.42
C ALA A 157 -1.10 9.76 -8.23
N HIS A 158 -0.62 10.01 -7.02
CA HIS A 158 0.26 11.13 -6.67
C HIS A 158 1.58 10.65 -6.03
N GLY A 159 2.03 9.47 -6.42
CA GLY A 159 3.25 8.84 -5.95
C GLY A 159 3.06 7.89 -4.77
N ARG A 160 3.96 6.91 -4.69
CA ARG A 160 3.92 5.82 -3.71
C ARG A 160 3.97 6.30 -2.26
N ALA A 161 4.71 7.37 -1.99
CA ALA A 161 4.86 7.92 -0.63
C ALA A 161 3.54 8.50 -0.09
N LEU A 162 2.71 9.05 -0.98
CA LEU A 162 1.47 9.71 -0.59
C LEU A 162 0.29 8.73 -0.47
N ALA A 163 0.40 7.53 -1.03
CA ALA A 163 -0.66 6.53 -1.04
C ALA A 163 -1.25 6.19 0.35
N PRO A 164 -0.46 5.97 1.42
CA PRO A 164 -0.98 5.82 2.78
C PRO A 164 -1.88 6.95 3.24
N ALA A 165 -1.47 8.20 3.03
CA ALA A 165 -2.22 9.36 3.47
C ALA A 165 -3.49 9.58 2.64
N LEU A 166 -3.47 9.33 1.33
CA LEU A 166 -4.68 9.40 0.50
C LEU A 166 -5.72 8.37 0.94
N VAL A 167 -5.28 7.15 1.27
CA VAL A 167 -6.20 6.13 1.79
C VAL A 167 -6.73 6.47 3.18
N GLU A 168 -5.91 7.02 4.08
CA GLU A 168 -6.37 7.50 5.40
C GLU A 168 -7.45 8.58 5.25
N GLU A 169 -7.18 9.58 4.42
CA GLU A 169 -8.09 10.69 4.13
C GLU A 169 -9.38 10.17 3.48
N ALA A 170 -9.28 9.29 2.49
CA ALA A 170 -10.44 8.70 1.82
C ALA A 170 -11.32 7.89 2.79
N LEU A 171 -10.72 7.07 3.67
CA LEU A 171 -11.45 6.35 4.71
C LEU A 171 -12.16 7.32 5.68
N GLY A 172 -11.47 8.40 6.08
CA GLY A 172 -12.04 9.46 6.90
C GLY A 172 -13.22 10.17 6.22
N ARG A 173 -13.06 10.57 4.96
CA ARG A 173 -14.15 11.16 4.15
C ARG A 173 -15.31 10.20 3.99
N LEU A 174 -15.10 8.89 3.97
CA LEU A 174 -16.19 7.91 3.88
C LEU A 174 -16.81 7.54 5.23
N GLY A 175 -16.35 8.15 6.33
CA GLY A 175 -16.88 7.96 7.68
C GLY A 175 -16.38 6.68 8.35
N ILE A 176 -15.28 6.09 7.86
CA ILE A 176 -14.68 4.86 8.39
C ILE A 176 -13.46 5.23 9.25
N HIS A 177 -13.70 6.05 10.26
CA HIS A 177 -12.64 6.52 11.16
C HIS A 177 -12.01 5.34 11.92
N GLY A 178 -10.70 5.41 12.18
CA GLY A 178 -9.95 4.36 12.88
C GLY A 178 -9.55 3.15 12.02
N ALA A 179 -10.07 3.00 10.79
CA ALA A 179 -9.67 1.93 9.89
C ALA A 179 -8.17 1.98 9.54
N TRP A 180 -7.62 3.18 9.36
CA TRP A 180 -6.17 3.34 9.10
C TRP A 180 -5.32 2.72 10.21
N ALA A 181 -5.66 2.97 11.49
CA ALA A 181 -4.91 2.41 12.62
C ALA A 181 -4.94 0.87 12.65
N SER A 182 -6.02 0.25 12.16
CA SER A 182 -6.09 -1.20 11.98
C SER A 182 -5.22 -1.67 10.81
N LEU A 183 -5.20 -0.92 9.70
CA LEU A 183 -4.43 -1.26 8.51
C LEU A 183 -2.93 -1.15 8.78
N SER A 184 -2.46 -0.05 9.39
CA SER A 184 -1.03 0.15 9.62
C SER A 184 -0.43 -0.88 10.57
N LYS A 185 -1.18 -1.28 11.61
CA LYS A 185 -0.70 -2.27 12.60
C LYS A 185 -0.66 -3.71 12.11
N ALA A 186 -1.47 -4.05 11.10
CA ALA A 186 -1.55 -5.41 10.57
C ALA A 186 -1.10 -5.47 9.10
N ALA A 187 -1.89 -4.91 8.20
CA ALA A 187 -1.69 -5.04 6.76
C ALA A 187 -0.44 -4.32 6.23
N ALA A 188 -0.12 -3.13 6.77
CA ALA A 188 1.04 -2.34 6.35
C ALA A 188 2.19 -2.36 7.38
N ARG A 189 2.20 -3.37 8.26
CA ARG A 189 3.09 -3.45 9.43
C ARG A 189 4.58 -3.43 9.07
N ARG A 190 4.96 -3.96 7.91
CA ARG A 190 6.37 -4.08 7.48
C ARG A 190 6.86 -2.82 6.74
N GLY A 191 6.06 -1.77 6.73
CA GLY A 191 6.39 -0.47 6.15
C GLY A 191 6.23 -0.41 4.63
N PRO A 192 6.33 0.80 4.05
CA PRO A 192 5.87 1.09 2.69
C PRO A 192 6.75 0.51 1.57
N TYR A 193 7.94 -0.01 1.91
CA TYR A 193 8.80 -0.74 0.97
C TYR A 193 8.33 -2.18 0.72
N LEU A 194 7.73 -2.81 1.73
CA LEU A 194 7.35 -4.23 1.68
C LEU A 194 5.85 -4.43 1.62
N ASP A 195 5.08 -3.55 2.25
CA ASP A 195 3.62 -3.57 2.23
C ASP A 195 3.11 -2.34 1.45
N GLU A 196 2.80 -2.56 0.18
CA GLU A 196 2.45 -1.52 -0.78
C GLU A 196 0.94 -1.43 -0.95
N ILE A 197 0.37 -0.24 -0.69
CA ILE A 197 -1.05 0.02 -0.96
C ILE A 197 -1.25 0.13 -2.48
N LYS A 198 -1.95 -0.84 -3.06
CA LYS A 198 -2.04 -1.00 -4.51
C LYS A 198 -3.40 -0.62 -5.09
N TYR A 199 -4.51 -0.94 -4.41
CA TYR A 199 -5.86 -0.60 -4.90
C TYR A 199 -6.75 -0.06 -3.79
N PHE A 200 -7.58 0.93 -4.13
CA PHE A 200 -8.69 1.40 -3.30
C PHE A 200 -10.00 1.20 -4.05
N ALA A 201 -10.88 0.33 -3.57
CA ALA A 201 -12.08 -0.05 -4.30
C ALA A 201 -13.37 0.25 -3.54
N LEU A 202 -14.41 0.61 -4.29
CA LEU A 202 -15.73 0.94 -3.77
C LEU A 202 -16.78 0.04 -4.41
N ASP A 203 -17.65 -0.56 -3.59
CA ASP A 203 -18.89 -1.13 -4.09
C ASP A 203 -19.88 0.03 -4.39
N LEU A 204 -20.41 0.12 -5.61
CA LEU A 204 -21.21 1.26 -6.08
C LEU A 204 -22.73 1.07 -5.84
N LEU A 205 -23.06 0.75 -4.59
CA LEU A 205 -24.41 0.40 -4.13
C LEU A 205 -24.82 1.35 -2.99
N PRO A 206 -26.12 1.56 -2.71
CA PRO A 206 -26.55 2.45 -1.64
C PRO A 206 -26.39 1.78 -0.28
N ASP A 207 -27.03 0.62 -0.13
CA ASP A 207 -27.02 -0.20 1.06
C ASP A 207 -25.87 -1.20 0.97
N GLN A 208 -25.24 -1.53 2.09
CA GLN A 208 -24.17 -2.54 2.16
C GLN A 208 -22.86 -2.18 1.44
N ALA A 209 -22.70 -0.95 0.97
CA ALA A 209 -21.49 -0.49 0.31
C ALA A 209 -20.25 -0.72 1.19
N ARG A 210 -19.24 -1.36 0.59
CA ARG A 210 -17.94 -1.59 1.22
C ARG A 210 -16.88 -0.73 0.56
N VAL A 211 -15.97 -0.28 1.39
CA VAL A 211 -14.68 0.26 0.98
C VAL A 211 -13.64 -0.83 1.13
N LYS A 212 -12.75 -1.00 0.16
CA LYS A 212 -11.73 -2.06 0.16
C LYS A 212 -10.36 -1.49 -0.09
N VAL A 213 -9.42 -1.84 0.78
CA VAL A 213 -8.01 -1.47 0.61
C VAL A 213 -7.22 -2.74 0.30
N TYR A 214 -6.48 -2.73 -0.80
CA TYR A 214 -5.63 -3.84 -1.22
C TYR A 214 -4.17 -3.51 -0.95
N VAL A 215 -3.48 -4.42 -0.28
CA VAL A 215 -2.06 -4.30 0.07
C VAL A 215 -1.30 -5.43 -0.59
N HIS A 216 -0.30 -5.09 -1.40
CA HIS A 216 0.71 -5.98 -1.94
C HIS A 216 1.77 -6.26 -0.87
N HIS A 217 2.12 -7.53 -0.66
CA HIS A 217 3.11 -7.92 0.35
C HIS A 217 4.36 -8.49 -0.31
N HIS A 218 5.29 -7.63 -0.69
CA HIS A 218 6.53 -8.01 -1.33
C HIS A 218 7.38 -8.93 -0.45
N GLY A 219 7.89 -10.01 -1.05
CA GLY A 219 8.77 -10.97 -0.37
C GLY A 219 8.14 -11.62 0.88
N ALA A 220 6.81 -11.62 0.98
CA ALA A 220 6.10 -12.11 2.16
C ALA A 220 6.23 -13.63 2.32
N THR A 221 6.42 -14.07 3.55
CA THR A 221 6.25 -15.47 3.94
C THR A 221 4.78 -15.79 4.22
N PRO A 222 4.38 -17.06 4.30
CA PRO A 222 3.07 -17.43 4.82
C PRO A 222 2.75 -16.85 6.20
N ALA A 223 3.77 -16.66 7.07
CA ALA A 223 3.60 -16.05 8.39
C ALA A 223 3.33 -14.54 8.30
N ASP A 224 3.92 -13.84 7.34
CA ASP A 224 3.65 -12.42 7.11
C ASP A 224 2.20 -12.20 6.67
N LEU A 225 1.68 -13.07 5.79
CA LEU A 225 0.27 -13.01 5.38
C LEU A 225 -0.71 -13.32 6.52
N GLU A 226 -0.33 -14.22 7.44
CA GLU A 226 -1.10 -14.46 8.66
C GLU A 226 -1.17 -13.20 9.53
N ALA A 227 -0.01 -12.57 9.79
CA ALA A 227 0.08 -11.34 10.56
C ALA A 227 -0.74 -10.20 9.93
N ALA A 228 -0.73 -10.08 8.60
CA ALA A 228 -1.52 -9.09 7.87
C ALA A 228 -3.04 -9.27 8.06
N CYS A 229 -3.50 -10.46 8.47
CA CYS A 229 -4.92 -10.76 8.70
C CYS A 229 -5.36 -10.62 10.16
N GLU A 230 -4.45 -10.42 11.13
CA GLU A 230 -4.75 -10.47 12.58
C GLU A 230 -5.82 -9.46 13.03
N ALA A 231 -5.87 -8.29 12.41
CA ALA A 231 -6.84 -7.25 12.75
C ALA A 231 -8.25 -7.50 12.18
N SER A 232 -8.41 -8.55 11.39
CA SER A 232 -9.65 -8.84 10.68
C SER A 232 -10.73 -9.42 11.58
N SER A 233 -11.99 -9.08 11.34
CA SER A 233 -13.14 -9.63 12.06
C SER A 233 -13.39 -11.11 11.76
N ASN A 234 -12.84 -11.64 10.65
CA ASN A 234 -12.89 -13.05 10.27
C ASN A 234 -11.54 -13.77 10.46
N TYR A 235 -10.65 -13.23 11.29
CA TYR A 235 -9.37 -13.85 11.57
C TYR A 235 -9.54 -15.21 12.26
N VAL A 236 -8.86 -16.23 11.74
CA VAL A 236 -8.74 -17.54 12.37
C VAL A 236 -7.29 -17.98 12.30
N PRO A 237 -6.61 -18.20 13.45
CA PRO A 237 -5.19 -18.54 13.48
C PRO A 237 -4.84 -19.73 12.59
N GLY A 238 -3.78 -19.56 11.80
CA GLY A 238 -3.20 -20.57 10.92
C GLY A 238 -3.92 -20.76 9.58
N LYS A 239 -5.04 -20.06 9.35
CA LYS A 239 -5.80 -20.23 8.08
C LYS A 239 -5.10 -19.55 6.91
N ALA A 240 -4.64 -18.31 7.08
CA ALA A 240 -4.00 -17.57 5.99
C ALA A 240 -2.66 -18.19 5.61
N SER A 241 -1.82 -18.51 6.61
CA SER A 241 -0.55 -19.19 6.40
C SER A 241 -0.73 -20.60 5.83
N GLY A 242 -1.69 -21.38 6.32
CA GLY A 242 -2.01 -22.70 5.75
C GLY A 242 -2.48 -22.61 4.29
N PHE A 243 -3.30 -21.63 3.94
CA PHE A 243 -3.73 -21.38 2.56
C PHE A 243 -2.55 -21.00 1.66
N ALA A 244 -1.72 -20.04 2.10
CA ALA A 244 -0.53 -19.63 1.36
C ALA A 244 0.41 -20.80 1.09
N ARG A 245 0.71 -21.62 2.11
CA ARG A 245 1.53 -22.83 1.96
C ARG A 245 1.00 -23.78 0.90
N ALA A 246 -0.31 -24.04 0.92
CA ALA A 246 -0.94 -24.95 -0.03
C ALA A 246 -0.84 -24.42 -1.48
N MET A 247 -1.03 -23.11 -1.68
CA MET A 247 -0.95 -22.50 -3.01
C MET A 247 0.50 -22.43 -3.53
N LEU A 248 1.48 -22.24 -2.63
CA LEU A 248 2.90 -22.22 -2.97
C LEU A 248 3.50 -23.61 -3.17
N GLY A 249 2.96 -24.63 -2.49
CA GLY A 249 3.61 -25.93 -2.35
C GLY A 249 4.75 -25.93 -1.32
N GLY A 250 4.76 -25.01 -0.35
CA GLY A 250 5.80 -24.92 0.67
C GLY A 250 5.79 -23.63 1.51
N ASP A 251 6.86 -23.41 2.27
CA ASP A 251 7.00 -22.30 3.23
C ASP A 251 7.87 -21.13 2.73
N ALA A 252 8.32 -21.17 1.47
CA ALA A 252 9.22 -20.17 0.91
C ALA A 252 8.57 -18.77 0.88
N ALA A 253 9.42 -17.74 0.91
CA ALA A 253 8.98 -16.36 0.69
C ALA A 253 8.47 -16.17 -0.75
N MET A 254 7.37 -15.44 -0.90
CA MET A 254 6.77 -15.07 -2.18
C MET A 254 7.56 -13.93 -2.83
N SER A 255 8.72 -14.26 -3.41
CA SER A 255 9.65 -13.30 -4.03
C SER A 255 9.47 -13.10 -5.53
N LEU A 256 8.92 -14.10 -6.25
CA LEU A 256 8.64 -14.02 -7.69
C LEU A 256 7.49 -13.07 -8.03
N ARG A 257 6.39 -13.14 -7.28
CA ARG A 257 5.22 -12.26 -7.42
C ARG A 257 4.56 -12.05 -6.06
N ALA A 258 4.33 -10.80 -5.70
CA ALA A 258 3.80 -10.45 -4.39
C ALA A 258 2.32 -10.89 -4.25
N PRO A 259 1.92 -11.53 -3.13
CA PRO A 259 0.52 -11.75 -2.79
C PRO A 259 -0.20 -10.45 -2.41
N PHE A 260 -1.54 -10.50 -2.37
CA PHE A 260 -2.36 -9.43 -1.78
C PHE A 260 -3.09 -9.86 -0.51
N THR A 261 -3.37 -8.89 0.35
CA THR A 261 -4.56 -8.92 1.19
C THR A 261 -5.53 -7.80 0.78
N CYS A 262 -6.83 -8.08 0.86
CA CYS A 262 -7.90 -7.10 0.66
C CYS A 262 -8.67 -6.93 1.96
N HIS A 263 -8.75 -5.71 2.47
CA HIS A 263 -9.40 -5.35 3.72
C HIS A 263 -10.70 -4.60 3.43
N ALA A 264 -11.83 -5.24 3.65
CA ALA A 264 -13.15 -4.69 3.34
C ALA A 264 -13.84 -4.11 4.59
N PHE A 265 -14.14 -2.82 4.55
CA PHE A 265 -14.80 -2.07 5.63
C PHE A 265 -16.25 -1.77 5.29
N ARG A 266 -17.10 -1.66 6.31
CA ARG A 266 -18.50 -1.23 6.20
C ARG A 266 -18.73 -0.08 7.17
N ARG A 267 -19.41 0.98 6.71
CA ARG A 267 -19.66 2.22 7.50
C ARG A 267 -20.35 1.96 8.85
N GLU A 268 -21.30 1.02 8.87
CA GLU A 268 -22.17 0.77 10.03
C GLU A 268 -21.62 -0.28 11.01
N HIS A 269 -20.43 -0.80 10.74
CA HIS A 269 -19.81 -1.87 11.53
C HIS A 269 -18.47 -1.39 12.11
N SER A 270 -17.99 -2.14 13.10
CA SER A 270 -16.66 -2.02 13.71
C SER A 270 -15.58 -1.59 12.69
N PRO A 271 -14.57 -0.79 13.09
CA PRO A 271 -13.44 -0.44 12.23
C PRO A 271 -12.57 -1.65 11.83
N ARG A 272 -12.91 -2.86 12.29
CA ARG A 272 -12.26 -4.10 11.88
C ARG A 272 -12.71 -4.51 10.47
N PRO A 273 -11.77 -4.70 9.52
CA PRO A 273 -12.12 -5.16 8.19
C PRO A 273 -12.53 -6.63 8.18
N VAL A 274 -13.17 -7.05 7.10
CA VAL A 274 -13.15 -8.46 6.66
C VAL A 274 -12.05 -8.62 5.63
N THR A 275 -11.09 -9.49 5.91
CA THR A 275 -9.89 -9.69 5.07
C THR A 275 -10.03 -10.90 4.16
N THR A 276 -9.56 -10.73 2.91
CA THR A 276 -9.42 -11.78 1.90
C THR A 276 -7.94 -11.89 1.52
N VAL A 277 -7.39 -13.10 1.48
CA VAL A 277 -6.00 -13.37 1.10
C VAL A 277 -5.97 -13.81 -0.36
N TYR A 278 -5.03 -13.28 -1.15
CA TYR A 278 -4.85 -13.59 -2.56
C TYR A 278 -3.43 -14.10 -2.78
N VAL A 279 -3.31 -15.27 -3.38
CA VAL A 279 -2.03 -15.88 -3.71
C VAL A 279 -1.93 -16.01 -5.24
N PRO A 280 -0.84 -15.51 -5.86
CA PRO A 280 -0.62 -15.66 -7.29
C PRO A 280 -0.05 -17.05 -7.56
N ALA A 281 -0.89 -18.09 -7.42
CA ALA A 281 -0.45 -19.47 -7.49
C ALA A 281 0.28 -19.80 -8.81
N CYS A 282 -0.10 -19.13 -9.92
CA CYS A 282 0.53 -19.27 -11.22
C CYS A 282 2.02 -18.89 -11.23
N ALA A 283 2.47 -17.95 -10.38
CA ALA A 283 3.86 -17.55 -10.29
C ALA A 283 4.75 -18.58 -9.59
N TYR A 284 4.15 -19.56 -8.91
CA TYR A 284 4.82 -20.60 -8.12
C TYR A 284 4.49 -22.02 -8.58
N ALA A 285 3.87 -22.14 -9.76
CA ALA A 285 3.49 -23.39 -10.39
C ALA A 285 4.17 -23.50 -11.76
N ARG A 286 4.38 -24.72 -12.23
CA ARG A 286 4.90 -24.94 -13.58
C ARG A 286 3.85 -24.57 -14.64
N ASP A 287 2.60 -24.91 -14.38
CA ASP A 287 1.49 -24.82 -15.32
C ASP A 287 0.16 -24.72 -14.57
N ASP A 288 -0.93 -24.44 -15.28
CA ASP A 288 -2.26 -24.33 -14.68
C ASP A 288 -2.80 -25.67 -14.15
N GLU A 289 -2.27 -26.81 -14.62
CA GLU A 289 -2.63 -28.13 -14.08
C GLU A 289 -2.09 -28.29 -12.65
N THR A 290 -0.83 -27.88 -12.43
CA THR A 290 -0.23 -27.82 -11.09
C THR A 290 -1.02 -26.90 -10.16
N VAL A 291 -1.49 -25.74 -10.65
CA VAL A 291 -2.38 -24.84 -9.88
C VAL A 291 -3.67 -25.58 -9.52
N ARG A 292 -4.26 -26.30 -10.48
CA ARG A 292 -5.50 -27.07 -10.30
C ARG A 292 -5.39 -28.15 -9.23
N GLU A 293 -4.29 -28.89 -9.24
CA GLU A 293 -3.99 -29.92 -8.24
C GLU A 293 -3.87 -29.31 -6.83
N ARG A 294 -3.15 -28.20 -6.68
CA ARG A 294 -2.97 -27.52 -5.38
C ARG A 294 -4.29 -26.99 -4.82
N VAL A 295 -5.11 -26.34 -5.65
CA VAL A 295 -6.42 -25.84 -5.24
C VAL A 295 -7.33 -26.99 -4.86
N SER A 296 -7.41 -28.05 -5.68
CA SER A 296 -8.26 -29.21 -5.39
C SER A 296 -7.85 -29.90 -4.08
N THR A 297 -6.55 -30.15 -3.89
CA THR A 297 -6.01 -30.74 -2.66
C THR A 297 -6.33 -29.88 -1.42
N TYR A 298 -6.20 -28.55 -1.54
CA TYR A 298 -6.55 -27.64 -0.46
C TYR A 298 -8.04 -27.72 -0.12
N LEU A 299 -8.93 -27.66 -1.11
CA LEU A 299 -10.37 -27.74 -0.92
C LEU A 299 -10.77 -29.06 -0.25
N GLU A 300 -10.22 -30.19 -0.71
CA GLU A 300 -10.45 -31.52 -0.11
C GLU A 300 -10.00 -31.57 1.35
N SER A 301 -8.81 -31.03 1.65
CA SER A 301 -8.29 -30.95 3.04
C SER A 301 -9.17 -30.12 3.98
N ARG A 302 -10.01 -29.24 3.42
CA ARG A 302 -10.97 -28.40 4.14
C ARG A 302 -12.41 -28.91 4.09
N ALA A 303 -12.62 -30.10 3.51
CA ALA A 303 -13.94 -30.66 3.24
C ALA A 303 -14.85 -29.70 2.43
N ILE A 304 -14.25 -28.87 1.57
CA ILE A 304 -14.95 -28.02 0.61
C ILE A 304 -15.04 -28.79 -0.71
N GLY A 305 -16.25 -28.87 -1.29
CA GLY A 305 -16.46 -29.59 -2.54
C GLY A 305 -15.62 -29.05 -3.71
N THR A 306 -14.96 -29.93 -4.46
CA THR A 306 -14.08 -29.57 -5.60
C THR A 306 -14.79 -29.54 -6.94
N THR A 307 -16.02 -30.06 -7.03
CA THR A 307 -16.74 -30.21 -8.31
C THR A 307 -16.94 -28.87 -9.01
N ALA A 308 -17.49 -27.86 -8.31
CA ALA A 308 -17.72 -26.55 -8.91
C ALA A 308 -16.41 -25.90 -9.41
N TYR A 309 -15.35 -25.99 -8.60
CA TYR A 309 -14.02 -25.51 -8.97
C TYR A 309 -13.51 -26.15 -10.27
N ASN A 310 -13.48 -27.48 -10.33
CA ASN A 310 -12.95 -28.21 -11.49
C ASN A 310 -13.80 -27.97 -12.75
N THR A 311 -15.13 -27.88 -12.62
CA THR A 311 -16.03 -27.58 -13.74
C THR A 311 -15.78 -26.17 -14.30
N LEU A 312 -15.59 -25.17 -13.44
CA LEU A 312 -15.31 -23.79 -13.86
C LEU A 312 -13.98 -23.66 -14.59
N VAL A 313 -12.91 -24.23 -14.05
CA VAL A 313 -11.57 -24.21 -14.68
C VAL A 313 -11.62 -24.90 -16.04
N LYS A 314 -12.20 -26.10 -16.11
CA LYS A 314 -12.33 -26.86 -17.36
C LYS A 314 -13.19 -26.14 -18.40
N GLY A 315 -14.29 -25.52 -17.97
CA GLY A 315 -15.20 -24.80 -18.86
C GLY A 315 -14.57 -23.53 -19.45
N PHE A 316 -13.68 -22.88 -18.70
CA PHE A 316 -13.03 -21.64 -19.13
C PHE A 316 -11.87 -21.87 -20.10
N ALA A 317 -11.09 -22.94 -19.89
CA ALA A 317 -9.86 -23.21 -20.61
C ALA A 317 -10.06 -23.39 -22.13
N ASP A 318 -9.16 -22.81 -22.93
CA ASP A 318 -9.08 -23.01 -24.39
C ASP A 318 -7.99 -23.98 -24.83
N ARG A 319 -7.23 -24.48 -23.86
CA ARG A 319 -6.05 -25.31 -24.05
C ARG A 319 -5.96 -26.35 -22.93
N PRO A 320 -5.16 -27.42 -23.11
CA PRO A 320 -4.72 -28.24 -21.99
C PRO A 320 -4.07 -27.38 -20.90
N LEU A 321 -4.31 -27.72 -19.64
CA LEU A 321 -3.85 -26.90 -18.51
C LEU A 321 -2.34 -26.96 -18.34
N GLU A 322 -1.73 -28.10 -18.70
CA GLU A 322 -0.28 -28.34 -18.73
C GLU A 322 0.46 -27.60 -19.86
N ALA A 323 -0.26 -27.05 -20.84
CA ALA A 323 0.33 -26.39 -22.01
C ALA A 323 0.76 -24.94 -21.75
N GLY A 324 0.46 -24.38 -20.57
CA GLY A 324 0.79 -23.01 -20.22
C GLY A 324 0.49 -22.69 -18.76
N VAL A 325 0.86 -21.50 -18.33
CA VAL A 325 0.63 -20.99 -16.98
C VAL A 325 0.05 -19.58 -17.02
N GLY A 326 -0.72 -19.21 -16.00
CA GLY A 326 -1.24 -17.85 -15.84
C GLY A 326 -2.72 -17.69 -16.19
N MET A 327 -3.37 -18.74 -16.72
CA MET A 327 -4.83 -18.73 -16.88
C MET A 327 -5.50 -18.55 -15.51
N GLN A 328 -5.01 -19.22 -14.47
CA GLN A 328 -5.43 -19.06 -13.08
C GLN A 328 -4.51 -18.07 -12.35
N SER A 329 -4.64 -16.78 -12.65
CA SER A 329 -3.72 -15.73 -12.19
C SER A 329 -3.68 -15.59 -10.67
N TRP A 330 -4.84 -15.68 -10.02
CA TRP A 330 -4.94 -15.59 -8.56
C TRP A 330 -5.92 -16.61 -8.00
N VAL A 331 -5.60 -17.12 -6.81
CA VAL A 331 -6.54 -17.83 -5.97
C VAL A 331 -6.70 -17.04 -4.69
N ALA A 332 -7.93 -16.72 -4.32
CA ALA A 332 -8.23 -15.96 -3.13
C ALA A 332 -9.12 -16.72 -2.16
N LEU A 333 -8.83 -16.58 -0.87
CA LEU A 333 -9.59 -17.16 0.22
C LEU A 333 -10.15 -16.07 1.11
N ARG A 334 -11.45 -16.15 1.35
CA ARG A 334 -12.14 -15.41 2.41
C ARG A 334 -12.97 -16.40 3.21
N ASP A 335 -12.58 -16.64 4.44
CA ASP A 335 -13.35 -17.44 5.36
C ASP A 335 -14.35 -16.53 6.08
N ASP A 336 -15.64 -16.82 6.06
CA ASP A 336 -16.56 -16.20 7.03
C ASP A 336 -16.94 -17.23 8.10
N SER A 337 -17.54 -16.79 9.21
CA SER A 337 -17.88 -17.68 10.32
C SER A 337 -18.84 -18.81 9.95
N THR A 338 -19.44 -18.75 8.75
CA THR A 338 -20.49 -19.67 8.29
C THR A 338 -20.08 -20.52 7.10
N GLU A 339 -19.22 -20.02 6.20
CA GLU A 339 -18.88 -20.65 4.95
C GLU A 339 -17.53 -20.11 4.40
N ALA A 340 -16.68 -21.03 3.92
CA ALA A 340 -15.46 -20.65 3.23
C ALA A 340 -15.79 -20.20 1.80
N ARG A 341 -15.25 -19.04 1.40
CA ARG A 341 -15.40 -18.49 0.06
C ARG A 341 -14.07 -18.50 -0.68
N VAL A 342 -13.99 -19.26 -1.76
CA VAL A 342 -12.81 -19.33 -2.63
C VAL A 342 -13.11 -18.61 -3.93
N THR A 343 -12.19 -17.77 -4.40
CA THR A 343 -12.32 -17.04 -5.67
C THR A 343 -11.15 -17.35 -6.58
N LEU A 344 -11.45 -17.69 -7.83
CA LEU A 344 -10.46 -17.85 -8.89
C LEU A 344 -10.47 -16.60 -9.75
N TYR A 345 -9.30 -16.09 -10.08
CA TYR A 345 -9.11 -15.04 -11.07
C TYR A 345 -8.55 -15.69 -12.32
N LEU A 346 -9.18 -15.38 -13.44
CA LEU A 346 -9.04 -16.10 -14.68
C LEU A 346 -8.65 -15.12 -15.79
N ALA A 347 -7.39 -15.17 -16.21
CA ALA A 347 -6.88 -14.38 -17.33
C ALA A 347 -7.59 -14.79 -18.61
N SER A 348 -7.96 -13.81 -19.43
CA SER A 348 -8.61 -14.08 -20.72
C SER A 348 -7.69 -14.80 -21.70
N GLU A 349 -6.36 -14.64 -21.57
CA GLU A 349 -5.34 -15.16 -22.53
C GLU A 349 -5.62 -14.69 -23.97
N ALA A 350 -6.18 -13.48 -24.09
CA ALA A 350 -6.64 -12.94 -25.35
C ALA A 350 -5.46 -12.53 -26.24
N ARG A 351 -4.33 -12.14 -25.63
CA ARG A 351 -3.11 -11.71 -26.35
C ARG A 351 -2.09 -12.82 -26.47
N HIS A 352 -1.80 -13.53 -25.38
CA HIS A 352 -0.87 -14.65 -25.40
C HIS A 352 -1.07 -15.58 -24.20
N VAL A 353 -0.51 -16.79 -24.33
CA VAL A 353 -0.39 -17.78 -23.26
C VAL A 353 1.06 -17.79 -22.80
N HIS A 354 1.31 -17.73 -21.48
CA HIS A 354 2.68 -17.88 -20.98
C HIS A 354 3.10 -19.35 -20.99
N PRO A 355 4.33 -19.68 -21.43
CA PRO A 355 4.80 -21.06 -21.49
C PRO A 355 4.97 -21.67 -20.10
N PRO A 356 4.86 -23.00 -19.94
CA PRO A 356 5.09 -23.66 -18.67
C PRO A 356 6.46 -23.32 -18.06
N GLY A 357 6.49 -23.03 -16.77
CA GLY A 357 7.67 -22.67 -15.99
C GLY A 357 8.06 -21.20 -16.06
N SER A 358 7.34 -20.39 -16.84
CA SER A 358 7.48 -18.92 -16.78
C SER A 358 6.80 -18.34 -15.53
N VAL A 359 7.13 -17.09 -15.20
CA VAL A 359 6.49 -16.35 -14.11
C VAL A 359 5.65 -15.23 -14.71
N PRO A 360 4.31 -15.38 -14.79
CA PRO A 360 3.43 -14.32 -15.25
C PRO A 360 3.50 -13.09 -14.32
N ALA A 361 3.65 -11.90 -14.91
CA ALA A 361 3.70 -10.60 -14.23
C ALA A 361 4.56 -10.59 -12.94
N PRO A 362 5.88 -10.88 -13.04
CA PRO A 362 6.75 -10.93 -11.88
C PRO A 362 6.78 -9.57 -11.18
N THR A 363 6.74 -9.58 -9.85
CA THR A 363 6.86 -8.35 -9.07
C THR A 363 8.33 -8.06 -8.86
N ALA A 364 8.78 -6.87 -9.26
CA ALA A 364 10.15 -6.44 -9.00
C ALA A 364 10.45 -6.46 -7.50
N ALA A 365 11.61 -6.98 -7.11
CA ALA A 365 12.05 -6.92 -5.71
C ALA A 365 12.13 -5.44 -5.29
N PRO A 366 11.36 -4.98 -4.29
CA PRO A 366 11.22 -3.55 -4.00
C PRO A 366 12.50 -2.92 -3.43
N MET A 367 13.47 -3.74 -3.03
CA MET A 367 14.73 -3.32 -2.40
C MET A 367 15.95 -3.81 -3.19
N ARG A 368 15.90 -3.73 -4.52
CA ARG A 368 17.08 -3.96 -5.36
C ARG A 368 17.61 -2.60 -5.84
N PHE A 369 18.80 -2.26 -5.39
CA PHE A 369 19.48 -1.00 -5.70
C PHE A 369 20.78 -1.27 -6.46
N ALA A 370 21.14 -0.40 -7.38
CA ALA A 370 22.38 -0.49 -8.14
C ALA A 370 23.53 0.28 -7.46
N SER A 371 23.23 1.24 -6.59
CA SER A 371 24.23 2.06 -5.90
C SER A 371 23.76 2.52 -4.51
N ALA A 372 24.70 2.99 -3.69
CA ALA A 372 24.39 3.54 -2.37
C ALA A 372 23.58 4.84 -2.47
N GLU A 373 23.84 5.66 -3.50
CA GLU A 373 23.04 6.86 -3.79
C GLU A 373 21.58 6.50 -4.08
N GLU A 374 21.31 5.42 -4.83
CA GLU A 374 19.93 4.98 -5.08
C GLU A 374 19.23 4.55 -3.80
N VAL A 375 19.93 3.88 -2.87
CA VAL A 375 19.39 3.52 -1.56
C VAL A 375 19.00 4.79 -0.78
N VAL A 376 19.91 5.73 -0.59
CA VAL A 376 19.65 6.96 0.19
C VAL A 376 18.57 7.81 -0.50
N ARG A 377 18.58 7.92 -1.82
CA ARG A 377 17.53 8.61 -2.58
C ARG A 377 16.16 7.96 -2.42
N SER A 378 16.11 6.64 -2.20
CA SER A 378 14.85 5.94 -1.96
C SER A 378 14.19 6.35 -0.63
N THR A 379 14.96 6.70 0.40
CA THR A 379 14.42 7.17 1.68
C THR A 379 13.89 8.60 1.58
N ALA A 380 14.52 9.44 0.75
CA ALA A 380 14.00 10.76 0.40
C ALA A 380 12.68 10.68 -0.38
N ARG A 381 12.58 9.74 -1.34
CA ARG A 381 11.36 9.56 -2.15
C ARG A 381 10.19 9.01 -1.34
N MET A 382 10.45 8.14 -0.36
CA MET A 382 9.45 7.65 0.57
C MET A 382 9.25 8.65 1.71
N ALA A 383 8.82 9.86 1.37
CA ALA A 383 8.91 10.99 2.28
C ALA A 383 8.10 10.81 3.57
N LEU A 384 8.75 11.08 4.71
CA LEU A 384 8.25 10.90 6.06
C LEU A 384 7.21 11.95 6.45
N ASP A 385 7.32 13.15 5.89
CA ASP A 385 6.35 14.24 6.06
C ASP A 385 5.00 13.95 5.37
N GLN A 386 4.96 12.95 4.49
CA GLN A 386 3.75 12.43 3.84
C GLN A 386 3.08 11.32 4.65
N HIS A 387 3.65 10.91 5.77
CA HIS A 387 3.07 9.90 6.64
C HIS A 387 1.66 10.35 7.11
N PRO A 388 0.68 9.43 7.22
CA PRO A 388 -0.69 9.74 7.68
C PRO A 388 -0.75 10.52 9.00
N LEU A 389 0.13 10.21 9.96
CA LEU A 389 0.27 10.99 11.20
C LEU A 389 0.60 12.47 10.92
N MET A 390 1.61 12.74 10.08
CA MET A 390 2.08 14.10 9.77
C MET A 390 0.99 14.89 9.06
N ARG A 391 0.38 14.30 8.04
CA ARG A 391 -0.74 14.89 7.29
C ARG A 391 -1.93 15.20 8.19
N ARG A 392 -2.27 14.30 9.12
CA ARG A 392 -3.32 14.50 10.10
C ARG A 392 -3.02 15.64 11.07
N ILE A 393 -1.81 15.68 11.64
CA ILE A 393 -1.37 16.79 12.53
C ILE A 393 -1.52 18.13 11.80
N ALA A 394 -1.11 18.22 10.54
CA ALA A 394 -1.20 19.44 9.74
C ALA A 394 -2.61 19.84 9.32
N ARG A 395 -3.48 18.85 9.03
CA ARG A 395 -4.89 19.05 8.69
C ARG A 395 -5.68 19.54 9.89
N ASP A 396 -5.49 18.88 11.03
CA ASP A 396 -6.29 19.10 12.24
C ASP A 396 -5.68 20.18 13.15
N MET A 397 -4.47 20.66 12.83
CA MET A 397 -3.68 21.60 13.66
C MET A 397 -3.49 21.10 15.10
N ASP A 398 -3.22 19.80 15.24
CA ASP A 398 -3.16 19.11 16.53
C ASP A 398 -1.82 19.37 17.25
N GLY A 399 -1.84 20.36 18.15
CA GLY A 399 -0.67 20.74 18.95
C GLY A 399 -0.22 19.67 19.94
N GLU A 400 -1.14 18.87 20.50
CA GLU A 400 -0.82 17.81 21.44
C GLU A 400 -0.11 16.64 20.74
N ALA A 401 -0.59 16.25 19.55
CA ALA A 401 0.06 15.25 18.72
C ALA A 401 1.43 15.75 18.20
N LEU A 402 1.54 17.03 17.85
CA LEU A 402 2.83 17.65 17.48
C LEU A 402 3.83 17.59 18.65
N TRP A 403 3.38 17.87 19.88
CA TRP A 403 4.22 17.77 21.07
C TRP A 403 4.72 16.34 21.29
N LEU A 404 3.84 15.35 21.18
CA LEU A 404 4.18 13.93 21.32
C LEU A 404 5.17 13.46 20.26
N LEU A 405 4.99 13.89 19.01
CA LEU A 405 5.91 13.60 17.91
C LEU A 405 7.31 14.12 18.24
N ILE A 406 7.44 15.40 18.60
CA ILE A 406 8.74 16.03 18.87
C ILE A 406 9.44 15.37 20.06
N HIS A 407 8.71 15.09 21.16
CA HIS A 407 9.31 14.50 22.36
C HIS A 407 9.70 13.02 22.16
N ASN A 408 8.90 12.25 21.41
CA ASN A 408 9.28 10.87 21.07
C ASN A 408 10.47 10.81 20.10
N LEU A 409 10.58 11.76 19.17
CA LEU A 409 11.76 11.90 18.33
C LEU A 409 12.99 12.24 19.17
N TYR A 410 12.91 13.19 20.11
CA TYR A 410 14.01 13.49 21.03
C TYR A 410 14.49 12.24 21.81
N GLU A 411 13.55 11.50 22.41
CA GLU A 411 13.85 10.27 23.14
C GLU A 411 14.44 9.18 22.24
N GLY A 412 14.03 9.14 20.97
CA GLY A 412 14.47 8.16 19.98
C GLY A 412 15.75 8.49 19.24
N THR A 413 16.11 9.76 19.11
CA THR A 413 17.22 10.22 18.24
C THR A 413 18.17 11.16 18.98
N SER A 414 17.83 12.44 19.14
CA SER A 414 18.74 13.52 19.55
C SER A 414 19.38 13.27 20.92
N LYS A 415 18.71 12.56 21.83
CA LYS A 415 19.27 12.16 23.13
C LYS A 415 20.50 11.26 23.01
N HIS A 416 20.64 10.54 21.90
CA HIS A 416 21.70 9.56 21.63
C HIS A 416 22.65 9.97 20.52
N PHE A 417 22.29 10.97 19.72
CA PHE A 417 22.91 11.27 18.44
C PHE A 417 24.41 11.54 18.52
N SER A 418 24.88 12.37 19.47
CA SER A 418 26.33 12.64 19.63
C SER A 418 27.17 11.39 19.88
N ARG A 419 26.64 10.40 20.63
CA ARG A 419 27.31 9.11 20.85
C ARG A 419 27.33 8.27 19.57
N TRP A 420 26.23 8.26 18.83
CA TRP A 420 26.15 7.53 17.57
C TRP A 420 27.09 8.13 16.52
N LEU A 421 27.10 9.45 16.38
CA LEU A 421 27.99 10.16 15.45
C LEU A 421 29.47 9.92 15.80
N ALA A 422 29.83 9.89 17.08
CA ALA A 422 31.18 9.52 17.51
C ALA A 422 31.56 8.08 17.10
N HIS A 423 30.64 7.13 17.21
CA HIS A 423 30.86 5.74 16.78
C HIS A 423 31.03 5.64 15.26
N VAL A 424 30.14 6.26 14.48
CA VAL A 424 30.23 6.28 13.00
C VAL A 424 31.53 6.94 12.55
N THR A 425 31.93 8.05 13.19
CA THR A 425 33.20 8.73 12.91
C THR A 425 34.40 7.80 13.15
N ALA A 426 34.39 7.05 14.25
CA ALA A 426 35.47 6.12 14.58
C ALA A 426 35.57 4.95 13.58
N LEU A 427 34.44 4.51 13.02
CA LEU A 427 34.37 3.43 12.04
C LEU A 427 34.46 3.89 10.57
N ALA A 428 34.57 5.19 10.31
CA ALA A 428 34.56 5.74 8.96
C ALA A 428 35.58 5.00 8.05
N PRO A 429 35.15 4.56 6.84
CA PRO A 429 35.91 3.62 6.01
C PRO A 429 37.16 4.23 5.38
N ASP A 430 37.24 5.56 5.31
CA ASP A 430 38.42 6.31 4.87
C ASP A 430 38.57 7.64 5.61
N GLU A 431 39.76 8.26 5.49
CA GLU A 431 40.12 9.49 6.21
C GLU A 431 39.37 10.74 5.72
N ALA A 432 38.91 10.78 4.46
CA ALA A 432 38.16 11.93 3.96
C ALA A 432 36.76 11.96 4.59
N ILE A 433 36.07 10.80 4.61
CA ILE A 433 34.80 10.65 5.31
C ILE A 433 34.99 10.92 6.81
N ARG A 434 36.04 10.36 7.43
CA ARG A 434 36.32 10.59 8.86
C ARG A 434 36.49 12.07 9.19
N SER A 435 37.25 12.80 8.36
CA SER A 435 37.48 14.23 8.55
C SER A 435 36.17 15.03 8.49
N LEU A 436 35.29 14.70 7.54
CA LEU A 436 33.96 15.31 7.43
C LEU A 436 33.10 15.04 8.67
N LEU A 437 33.04 13.78 9.11
CA LEU A 437 32.23 13.38 10.26
C LEU A 437 32.78 13.94 11.58
N ALA A 438 34.11 14.07 11.72
CA ALA A 438 34.73 14.71 12.87
C ALA A 438 34.34 16.19 12.99
N ARG A 439 34.21 16.91 11.87
CA ARG A 439 33.67 18.27 11.84
C ARG A 439 32.22 18.31 12.32
N GLN A 440 31.35 17.44 11.79
CA GLN A 440 29.95 17.35 12.22
C GLN A 440 29.83 17.01 13.71
N LEU A 441 30.66 16.08 14.21
CA LEU A 441 30.71 15.75 15.64
C LEU A 441 31.13 16.95 16.50
N SER A 442 32.13 17.72 16.04
CA SER A 442 32.54 18.94 16.73
C SER A 442 31.40 19.95 16.81
N GLN A 443 30.64 20.13 15.72
CA GLN A 443 29.47 21.02 15.67
C GLN A 443 28.35 20.55 16.61
N GLU A 444 28.03 19.26 16.61
CA GLU A 444 27.04 18.64 17.50
C GLU A 444 27.39 18.87 18.98
N LEU A 445 28.69 18.80 19.32
CA LEU A 445 29.24 19.05 20.66
C LEU A 445 29.44 20.53 21.01
N GLY A 446 29.07 21.46 20.11
CA GLY A 446 29.14 22.90 20.35
C GLY A 446 30.53 23.52 20.15
N GLU A 447 31.44 22.84 19.44
CA GLU A 447 32.79 23.34 19.09
C GLU A 447 33.62 23.76 20.31
N GLY A 448 33.42 23.09 21.44
CA GLY A 448 34.09 23.39 22.71
C GLY A 448 33.30 24.31 23.64
N ASP A 449 32.17 24.87 23.20
CA ASP A 449 31.22 25.60 24.04
C ASP A 449 29.96 24.76 24.28
N LEU A 450 29.83 24.22 25.50
CA LEU A 450 28.69 23.38 25.88
C LEU A 450 27.34 24.11 25.73
N ALA A 451 27.29 25.43 25.90
CA ALA A 451 26.06 26.20 25.74
C ALA A 451 25.53 26.20 24.31
N ARG A 452 26.43 25.98 23.33
CA ARG A 452 26.14 25.85 21.90
C ARG A 452 25.91 24.40 21.46
N SER A 453 26.09 23.42 22.34
CA SER A 453 25.85 22.01 21.99
C SER A 453 24.39 21.77 21.61
N HIS A 454 24.16 20.93 20.60
CA HIS A 454 22.81 20.65 20.10
C HIS A 454 21.93 20.03 21.18
N GLY A 455 22.53 19.21 22.06
CA GLY A 455 21.86 18.66 23.24
C GLY A 455 21.33 19.71 24.22
N VAL A 456 22.03 20.84 24.43
CA VAL A 456 21.53 21.95 25.27
C VAL A 456 20.43 22.71 24.53
N LEU A 457 20.64 23.02 23.26
CA LEU A 457 19.70 23.77 22.43
C LEU A 457 18.35 23.05 22.27
N ILE A 458 18.36 21.73 22.01
CA ILE A 458 17.11 20.97 21.88
C ILE A 458 16.33 20.90 23.20
N ARG A 459 16.99 20.77 24.35
CA ARG A 459 16.29 20.78 25.66
C ARG A 459 15.61 22.13 25.93
N ARG A 460 16.22 23.24 25.52
CA ARG A 460 15.59 24.56 25.57
C ARG A 460 14.37 24.64 24.65
N PHE A 461 14.49 24.11 23.43
CA PHE A 461 13.39 24.02 22.48
C PHE A 461 12.21 23.21 23.05
N LEU A 462 12.46 22.01 23.58
CA LEU A 462 11.43 21.15 24.20
C LEU A 462 10.72 21.86 25.36
N HIS A 463 11.46 22.54 26.24
CA HIS A 463 10.89 23.28 27.35
C HIS A 463 9.93 24.39 26.88
N GLY A 464 10.26 25.09 25.79
CA GLY A 464 9.40 26.11 25.22
C GLY A 464 8.11 25.56 24.57
N LEU A 465 8.04 24.25 24.31
CA LEU A 465 6.85 23.58 23.79
C LEU A 465 5.88 23.09 24.88
N GLU A 466 6.20 23.23 26.17
CA GLU A 466 5.35 22.73 27.28
C GLU A 466 3.90 23.24 27.23
N GLY A 467 3.65 24.39 26.58
CA GLY A 467 2.29 24.89 26.35
C GLY A 467 1.42 24.04 25.41
N LEU A 468 2.03 23.10 24.66
CA LEU A 468 1.35 22.17 23.75
C LEU A 468 1.22 20.75 24.34
N LYS A 469 1.67 20.55 25.59
CA LYS A 469 1.69 19.23 26.21
C LYS A 469 0.28 18.64 26.36
N PRO A 470 0.06 17.35 26.00
CA PRO A 470 -1.23 16.71 26.13
C PRO A 470 -1.78 16.71 27.55
N ARG A 471 -3.09 16.93 27.69
CA ARG A 471 -3.77 16.77 28.98
C ARG A 471 -3.81 15.29 29.36
N GLY A 472 -3.25 14.94 30.51
CA GLY A 472 -3.18 13.55 30.96
C GLY A 472 -1.94 12.79 30.47
N PHE A 473 -0.93 13.50 29.96
CA PHE A 473 0.38 12.94 29.63
C PHE A 473 0.94 12.06 30.77
N SER A 474 1.50 10.92 30.38
CA SER A 474 2.28 10.02 31.23
C SER A 474 3.64 9.72 30.60
N GLU A 475 4.62 9.37 31.41
CA GLU A 475 5.94 8.89 30.92
C GLU A 475 5.84 7.67 29.98
N GLY A 476 4.72 6.93 30.04
CA GLY A 476 4.42 5.82 29.14
C GLY A 476 4.21 6.27 27.69
N ASP A 477 3.77 7.50 27.46
CA ASP A 477 3.51 8.06 26.12
C ASP A 477 4.80 8.32 25.33
N LEU A 478 5.96 8.27 26.00
CA LEU A 478 7.30 8.36 25.41
C LEU A 478 7.96 6.99 25.15
N GLU A 479 7.27 5.89 25.45
CA GLU A 479 7.79 4.55 25.17
C GLU A 479 8.02 4.27 23.67
N PRO A 480 7.18 4.76 22.73
CA PRO A 480 7.48 4.66 21.30
C PRO A 480 8.88 5.22 20.93
N GLY A 481 9.25 6.38 21.46
CA GLY A 481 10.58 6.98 21.29
C GLY A 481 11.69 6.11 21.86
N ARG A 482 11.50 5.54 23.04
CA ARG A 482 12.48 4.59 23.62
C ARG A 482 12.62 3.30 22.82
N ARG A 483 11.55 2.81 22.18
CA ARG A 483 11.63 1.70 21.20
C ARG A 483 12.36 2.13 19.94
N LEU A 484 12.12 3.35 19.43
CA LEU A 484 12.86 3.91 18.30
C LEU A 484 14.37 3.93 18.58
N ALA A 485 14.80 4.43 19.75
CA ALA A 485 16.21 4.45 20.14
C ALA A 485 16.86 3.07 20.09
N ARG A 486 16.16 2.03 20.57
CA ARG A 486 16.65 0.64 20.52
C ARG A 486 16.77 0.12 19.08
N ARG A 487 15.82 0.44 18.21
CA ARG A 487 15.86 0.05 16.78
C ARG A 487 17.02 0.76 16.07
N LEU A 488 17.12 2.08 16.22
CA LEU A 488 18.18 2.87 15.58
C LEU A 488 19.57 2.51 16.08
N ALA A 489 19.72 2.19 17.36
CA ALA A 489 21.00 1.73 17.92
C ALA A 489 21.54 0.47 17.23
N GLN A 490 20.67 -0.43 16.73
CA GLN A 490 21.11 -1.64 15.99
C GLN A 490 21.87 -1.28 14.71
N HIS A 491 21.51 -0.15 14.07
CA HIS A 491 22.13 0.29 12.83
C HIS A 491 23.26 1.30 13.06
N TYR A 492 23.05 2.31 13.91
CA TYR A 492 24.08 3.31 14.25
C TYR A 492 25.29 2.71 14.97
N LEU A 493 25.10 1.64 15.77
CA LEU A 493 26.17 0.94 16.47
C LEU A 493 26.56 -0.38 15.79
N SER A 494 26.18 -0.56 14.52
CA SER A 494 26.63 -1.71 13.74
C SER A 494 28.16 -1.75 13.68
N ALA A 495 28.71 -2.96 13.59
CA ALA A 495 30.13 -3.18 13.33
C ALA A 495 30.48 -3.03 11.84
N ASP A 496 29.48 -3.02 10.95
CA ASP A 496 29.66 -2.78 9.52
C ASP A 496 29.71 -1.26 9.26
N PRO A 497 30.86 -0.71 8.81
CA PRO A 497 31.03 0.73 8.64
C PRO A 497 30.08 1.31 7.58
N HIS A 498 29.68 0.53 6.58
CA HIS A 498 28.76 0.99 5.54
C HIS A 498 27.32 1.08 6.06
N GLU A 499 26.93 0.15 6.93
CA GLU A 499 25.60 0.16 7.54
C GLU A 499 25.43 1.37 8.47
N CYS A 500 26.37 1.61 9.39
CA CYS A 500 26.27 2.73 10.31
C CYS A 500 26.40 4.09 9.60
N LEU A 501 27.26 4.20 8.57
CA LEU A 501 27.36 5.40 7.74
C LEU A 501 26.08 5.66 6.93
N ALA A 502 25.49 4.62 6.33
CA ALA A 502 24.22 4.74 5.61
C ALA A 502 23.06 5.14 6.52
N THR A 503 23.08 4.67 7.77
CA THR A 503 22.13 5.08 8.81
C THR A 503 22.25 6.58 9.07
N LEU A 504 23.47 7.11 9.23
CA LEU A 504 23.69 8.55 9.38
C LEU A 504 23.18 9.33 8.17
N MET A 505 23.58 8.96 6.95
CA MET A 505 23.16 9.64 5.72
C MET A 505 21.63 9.70 5.55
N ALA A 506 20.93 8.58 5.80
CA ALA A 506 19.48 8.56 5.77
C ALA A 506 18.85 9.34 6.93
N GLY A 507 19.54 9.40 8.08
CA GLY A 507 19.17 10.16 9.26
C GLY A 507 19.08 11.66 8.98
N GLU A 508 20.10 12.25 8.36
CA GLU A 508 20.10 13.68 7.96
C GLU A 508 18.96 13.97 6.96
N VAL A 509 18.77 13.10 5.96
CA VAL A 509 17.68 13.23 4.98
C VAL A 509 16.30 13.18 5.66
N ALA A 510 16.13 12.32 6.66
CA ALA A 510 14.91 12.21 7.43
C ALA A 510 14.71 13.39 8.39
N ALA A 511 15.78 13.84 9.07
CA ALA A 511 15.79 14.96 9.98
C ALA A 511 15.37 16.24 9.25
N HIS A 512 15.93 16.51 8.08
CA HIS A 512 15.56 17.64 7.23
C HIS A 512 14.05 17.70 6.96
N GLN A 513 13.44 16.59 6.53
CA GLN A 513 11.98 16.52 6.26
C GLN A 513 11.14 16.81 7.51
N VAL A 514 11.49 16.18 8.63
CA VAL A 514 10.74 16.31 9.89
C VAL A 514 10.89 17.72 10.47
N ILE A 515 12.09 18.30 10.39
CA ILE A 515 12.38 19.65 10.88
C ILE A 515 11.64 20.71 10.07
N GLN A 516 11.62 20.58 8.73
CA GLN A 516 10.81 21.44 7.87
C GLN A 516 9.32 21.36 8.20
N PHE A 517 8.81 20.14 8.42
CA PHE A 517 7.42 19.93 8.85
C PHE A 517 7.13 20.64 10.18
N VAL A 518 7.95 20.41 11.21
CA VAL A 518 7.79 21.04 12.53
C VAL A 518 7.86 22.56 12.44
N ASN A 519 8.81 23.10 11.68
CA ASN A 519 8.96 24.54 11.45
C ASN A 519 7.70 25.14 10.78
N GLY A 520 7.18 24.47 9.75
CA GLY A 520 5.93 24.86 9.10
C GLY A 520 4.73 24.83 10.05
N MET A 521 4.65 23.82 10.92
CA MET A 521 3.58 23.71 11.92
C MET A 521 3.67 24.82 12.98
N LEU A 522 4.84 25.05 13.58
CA LEU A 522 5.01 26.05 14.63
C LEU A 522 4.73 27.48 14.14
N LYS A 523 5.08 27.80 12.89
CA LYS A 523 4.72 29.09 12.25
C LYS A 523 3.20 29.33 12.14
N ARG A 524 2.41 28.27 12.14
CA ARG A 524 0.94 28.30 12.04
C ARG A 524 0.25 28.28 13.41
N ILE A 525 0.98 28.04 14.50
CA ILE A 525 0.41 28.08 15.85
C ILE A 525 0.23 29.55 16.26
N PRO A 526 -0.97 29.97 16.72
CA PRO A 526 -1.28 31.37 17.02
C PRO A 526 -0.63 31.92 18.30
N ARG A 527 0.46 31.30 18.78
CA ARG A 527 1.20 31.72 19.97
C ARG A 527 2.66 31.98 19.59
N PRO A 528 3.14 33.23 19.65
CA PRO A 528 4.53 33.53 19.34
C PRO A 528 5.45 32.84 20.34
N MET A 529 6.45 32.14 19.82
CA MET A 529 7.53 31.53 20.60
C MET A 529 8.71 32.50 20.69
N GLU A 530 9.44 32.48 21.81
CA GLU A 530 10.64 33.29 21.95
C GLU A 530 11.71 32.87 20.93
N ALA A 531 12.46 33.84 20.41
CA ALA A 531 13.55 33.57 19.46
C ALA A 531 14.59 32.60 20.03
N SER A 532 14.85 32.68 21.33
CA SER A 532 15.74 31.78 22.08
C SER A 532 15.25 30.32 22.09
N THR A 533 13.94 30.08 22.01
CA THR A 533 13.34 28.75 21.92
C THR A 533 13.54 28.16 20.52
N LEU A 534 13.43 28.99 19.49
CA LEU A 534 13.55 28.57 18.09
C LEU A 534 15.00 28.48 17.60
N GLU A 535 15.98 28.79 18.44
CA GLU A 535 17.40 28.78 18.09
C GLU A 535 17.86 27.42 17.54
N TRP A 536 17.49 26.31 18.19
CA TRP A 536 17.79 24.96 17.73
C TRP A 536 17.21 24.71 16.33
N LEU A 537 15.95 25.08 16.13
CA LEU A 537 15.23 24.86 14.88
C LEU A 537 15.81 25.69 13.73
N ARG A 538 16.14 26.97 13.99
CA ARG A 538 16.79 27.86 13.00
C ARG A 538 18.15 27.32 12.59
N LEU A 539 18.94 26.85 13.55
CA LEU A 539 20.24 26.26 13.27
C LEU A 539 20.08 25.03 12.36
N HIS A 540 19.10 24.16 12.62
CA HIS A 540 18.89 22.98 11.79
C HIS A 540 18.22 23.30 10.44
N ASP A 541 17.40 24.35 10.33
CA ASP A 541 16.86 24.81 9.03
C ASP A 541 17.99 25.29 8.10
N GLU A 542 19.05 25.89 8.66
CA GLU A 542 20.24 26.33 7.94
C GLU A 542 21.24 25.19 7.68
N VAL A 543 21.42 24.26 8.63
CA VAL A 543 22.48 23.24 8.60
C VAL A 543 22.05 21.89 8.00
N GLU A 544 20.82 21.43 8.24
CA GLU A 544 20.36 20.10 7.77
C GLU A 544 20.20 20.04 6.26
N GLY A 545 19.94 21.18 5.59
CA GLY A 545 19.96 21.24 4.14
C GLY A 545 21.33 20.88 3.57
N ASP A 546 22.38 21.46 4.16
CA ASP A 546 23.77 21.20 3.77
C ASP A 546 24.16 19.74 4.10
N HIS A 547 23.78 19.22 5.27
CA HIS A 547 24.06 17.83 5.65
C HIS A 547 23.33 16.79 4.79
N ALA A 548 22.09 17.06 4.40
CA ALA A 548 21.34 16.19 3.48
C ALA A 548 21.99 16.15 2.09
N GLU A 549 22.49 17.28 1.59
CA GLU A 549 23.26 17.32 0.33
C GLU A 549 24.60 16.59 0.46
N GLU A 550 25.34 16.82 1.54
CA GLU A 550 26.58 16.09 1.87
C GLU A 550 26.35 14.57 1.92
N SER A 551 25.20 14.12 2.42
CA SER A 551 24.82 12.70 2.47
C SER A 551 24.73 12.06 1.09
N PHE A 552 24.22 12.77 0.08
CA PHE A 552 24.22 12.26 -1.30
C PHE A 552 25.63 12.22 -1.91
N LEU A 553 26.48 13.19 -1.56
CA LEU A 553 27.89 13.21 -1.99
C LEU A 553 28.69 12.06 -1.36
N LEU A 554 28.45 11.75 -0.08
CA LEU A 554 29.04 10.60 0.60
C LEU A 554 28.58 9.29 -0.03
N ALA A 555 27.28 9.16 -0.30
CA ALA A 555 26.72 7.94 -0.90
C ALA A 555 27.35 7.64 -2.28
N ARG A 556 27.69 8.66 -3.07
CA ARG A 556 28.38 8.51 -4.36
C ARG A 556 29.81 8.00 -4.27
N GLN A 557 30.45 8.18 -3.12
CA GLN A 557 31.84 7.75 -2.89
C GLN A 557 31.92 6.27 -2.50
N LEU A 558 30.80 5.66 -2.09
CA LEU A 558 30.79 4.27 -1.66
C LEU A 558 30.86 3.28 -2.84
N PRO A 559 31.55 2.13 -2.67
CA PRO A 559 31.59 1.08 -3.67
C PRO A 559 30.19 0.57 -4.04
N SER A 560 29.98 0.25 -5.32
CA SER A 560 28.72 -0.35 -5.81
C SER A 560 28.72 -1.89 -5.76
N GLU A 561 29.56 -2.48 -4.92
CA GLU A 561 29.63 -3.93 -4.75
C GLU A 561 28.39 -4.46 -4.03
N PRO A 562 27.81 -5.62 -4.42
CA PRO A 562 26.58 -6.12 -3.83
C PRO A 562 26.57 -6.23 -2.29
N PRO A 563 27.65 -6.68 -1.61
CA PRO A 563 27.69 -6.72 -0.14
C PRO A 563 27.62 -5.33 0.49
N VAL A 564 28.28 -4.33 -0.10
CA VAL A 564 28.26 -2.93 0.35
C VAL A 564 26.87 -2.34 0.16
N ILE A 565 26.25 -2.53 -1.01
CA ILE A 565 24.89 -2.05 -1.26
C ILE A 565 23.88 -2.70 -0.31
N ALA A 566 24.05 -3.98 0.00
CA ALA A 566 23.21 -4.66 0.99
C ALA A 566 23.39 -4.06 2.39
N ALA A 567 24.61 -3.71 2.80
CA ALA A 567 24.88 -3.04 4.08
C ALA A 567 24.29 -1.63 4.14
N VAL A 568 24.45 -0.86 3.08
CA VAL A 568 23.86 0.47 2.94
C VAL A 568 22.33 0.39 3.00
N ALA A 569 21.72 -0.59 2.31
CA ALA A 569 20.29 -0.83 2.37
C ALA A 569 19.81 -1.18 3.79
N ARG A 570 20.51 -2.05 4.52
CA ARG A 570 20.17 -2.36 5.92
C ARG A 570 20.15 -1.11 6.80
N GLY A 571 21.15 -0.24 6.68
CA GLY A 571 21.25 0.97 7.50
C GLY A 571 20.22 2.04 7.12
N ALA A 572 20.19 2.44 5.85
CA ALA A 572 19.34 3.53 5.38
C ALA A 572 17.84 3.18 5.40
N VAL A 573 17.47 2.01 4.87
CA VAL A 573 16.07 1.56 4.88
C VAL A 573 15.64 1.17 6.30
N GLY A 574 16.56 0.59 7.10
CA GLY A 574 16.30 0.28 8.51
C GLY A 574 15.99 1.52 9.35
N LEU A 575 16.74 2.61 9.17
CA LEU A 575 16.43 3.89 9.81
C LEU A 575 15.05 4.42 9.38
N HIS A 576 14.77 4.43 8.08
CA HIS A 576 13.48 4.90 7.57
C HIS A 576 12.32 4.08 8.13
N GLN A 577 12.41 2.76 8.10
CA GLN A 577 11.40 1.85 8.66
C GLN A 577 11.22 2.05 10.17
N ALA A 578 12.29 2.30 10.91
CA ALA A 578 12.20 2.56 12.35
C ALA A 578 11.42 3.86 12.65
N LEU A 579 11.67 4.93 11.89
CA LEU A 579 10.93 6.20 11.98
C LEU A 579 9.48 6.05 11.52
N TRP A 580 9.24 5.34 10.42
CA TRP A 580 7.88 5.03 9.95
C TRP A 580 7.08 4.29 11.03
N THR A 581 7.70 3.28 11.65
CA THR A 581 7.07 2.52 12.74
C THR A 581 6.80 3.40 13.95
N LEU A 582 7.68 4.35 14.30
CA LEU A 582 7.39 5.33 15.35
C LEU A 582 6.09 6.09 15.01
N PHE A 583 5.95 6.57 13.78
CA PHE A 583 4.76 7.35 13.40
C PHE A 583 3.48 6.51 13.40
N ASP A 584 3.56 5.24 13.04
CA ASP A 584 2.45 4.30 13.20
C ASP A 584 2.09 4.04 14.67
N GLU A 585 3.10 3.98 15.56
CA GLU A 585 2.89 3.82 17.01
C GLU A 585 2.27 5.07 17.66
N LEU A 586 2.62 6.26 17.17
CA LEU A 586 2.06 7.54 17.60
C LEU A 586 0.69 7.84 16.96
N TYR A 587 0.32 7.13 15.90
CA TYR A 587 -0.99 7.28 15.29
C TYR A 587 -2.08 6.76 16.26
N PRO A 588 -3.09 7.57 16.62
CA PRO A 588 -4.09 7.19 17.62
C PRO A 588 -4.79 5.87 17.29
N SER A 589 -4.95 5.00 18.29
CA SER A 589 -5.79 3.80 18.14
C SER A 589 -7.24 4.19 17.86
N ALA A 590 -7.97 3.29 17.20
CA ALA A 590 -9.40 3.46 16.94
C ALA A 590 -10.22 3.71 18.23
N ASP A 591 -9.77 3.14 19.37
CA ASP A 591 -10.44 3.30 20.67
C ASP A 591 -10.28 4.72 21.26
N ASN A 592 -9.17 5.43 20.96
CA ASN A 592 -8.95 6.80 21.43
C ASN A 592 -9.60 7.86 20.53
N ALA A 593 -9.90 7.53 19.26
CA ALA A 593 -10.51 8.45 18.31
C ALA A 593 -11.99 8.79 18.63
N VAL A 594 -12.67 7.93 19.41
CA VAL A 594 -14.05 8.17 19.86
C VAL A 594 -14.12 9.30 20.91
N HIS A 595 -13.03 9.57 21.64
CA HIS A 595 -12.99 10.65 22.63
C HIS A 595 -12.68 12.03 22.04
N SER A 596 -11.97 12.11 20.89
CA SER A 596 -11.65 13.39 20.25
C SER A 596 -12.81 13.97 19.43
N SER A 597 -13.69 13.14 18.87
CA SER A 597 -14.86 13.61 18.12
C SER A 597 -15.94 14.24 19.00
N VAL A 598 -15.99 13.87 20.28
CA VAL A 598 -16.92 14.47 21.26
C VAL A 598 -16.46 15.86 21.73
N SER A 599 -15.16 16.15 21.73
CA SER A 599 -14.66 17.48 22.13
C SER A 599 -14.83 18.54 21.03
N ALA A 600 -14.73 18.15 19.76
CA ALA A 600 -14.92 19.07 18.62
C ALA A 600 -16.40 19.42 18.37
N ALA A 601 -17.34 18.55 18.73
CA ALA A 601 -18.77 18.83 18.61
C ALA A 601 -19.33 19.68 19.77
N GLY A 602 -18.63 19.75 20.91
CA GLY A 602 -19.09 20.43 22.13
C GLY A 602 -18.93 21.96 22.16
N THR A 603 -18.16 22.55 21.24
CA THR A 603 -17.86 23.99 21.22
C THR A 603 -18.71 24.81 20.24
N ALA A 604 -19.62 24.19 19.49
CA ALA A 604 -20.43 24.89 18.48
C ALA A 604 -21.88 25.23 18.90
N TYR A 605 -22.31 24.96 20.15
CA TYR A 605 -23.72 25.14 20.56
C TYR A 605 -23.99 26.12 21.71
N HIS A 606 -23.02 26.93 22.14
CA HIS A 606 -23.25 28.01 23.11
C HIS A 606 -22.67 29.35 22.64
N ALA A 607 -23.27 29.91 21.58
CA ALA A 607 -23.14 31.33 21.23
C ALA A 607 -24.32 31.80 20.37
N ALA A 608 -25.54 31.64 20.87
CA ALA A 608 -26.73 32.38 20.44
C ALA A 608 -27.81 32.23 21.53
N GLY A 609 -27.94 33.25 22.37
CA GLY A 609 -28.90 33.37 23.45
C GLY A 609 -28.76 34.73 24.10
#